data_AF-A0A953M8A0-F1
#
_entry.id   AF-A0A953M8A0-F1
#
_cell.length_a   1.000
_cell.length_b   1.000
_cell.length_c   1.000
_cell.angle_alpha   90.00
_cell.angle_beta   90.00
_cell.angle_gamma   90.00
#
_symmetry.space_group_name_H-M   'P 1'
#
loop_
_entity.id
_entity.type
_entity.pdbx_description
1 polymer ?
#
loop_
_entity_poly.entity_id
_entity_poly.type
_entity_poly.pdbx_seq_one_letter_code
_entity_poly.pdbx_strand_id
1 'polypeptide(L)'
;MGFFAGAANGADDVGEARVSDIASWLVEHQSWVLTVLTILSVIIIWRFNAVRVGGLDAGERDVKPIPALMWLFAAATTFLAWGLGAQAAVEVLGFTGETIRDRAVQTLVSNAVAALVGLGLLWFVAREAKDAGVRPGWADWPIGIGLFFVIYPIVALAGLVGLWTTRGMDTVPQDRLAHETLQLIAQHQGDAWTWVLSAVVVLLVPLVEELIYRVYLQSAIVRLIRVRWLSVILTSLLFTAIHWPILPEGGRYAMAPIFVLSVGLGAAYERTGKLGVPIAMHASFNALNLLMAFLIEPMAQG
;
A
#
# COMPACT_ATOMS: atom_id res chain seq x y z
N MET A 1 52.34 9.51 -51.54
CA MET A 1 52.11 10.81 -50.86
C MET A 1 50.69 11.25 -51.20
N GLY A 2 49.70 11.43 -50.33
CA GLY A 2 49.39 10.92 -48.98
C GLY A 2 47.95 10.36 -49.06
N PHE A 3 47.51 9.36 -48.30
CA PHE A 3 47.39 9.27 -46.84
C PHE A 3 46.65 10.47 -46.20
N PHE A 4 45.42 10.20 -45.78
CA PHE A 4 44.51 10.96 -44.90
C PHE A 4 43.78 12.19 -45.46
N ALA A 5 42.55 12.00 -45.93
CA ALA A 5 41.43 12.92 -45.69
C ALA A 5 40.11 12.22 -46.11
N GLY A 6 39.19 12.02 -45.17
CA GLY A 6 37.86 11.48 -45.46
C GLY A 6 37.43 10.28 -44.61
N ALA A 7 37.90 10.18 -43.37
CA ALA A 7 37.31 9.33 -42.35
C ALA A 7 36.88 10.22 -41.18
N ALA A 8 35.76 10.91 -41.33
CA ALA A 8 35.00 11.54 -40.26
C ALA A 8 33.66 11.97 -40.86
N ASN A 9 32.59 11.28 -40.51
CA ASN A 9 31.17 11.71 -40.51
C ASN A 9 30.25 10.47 -40.57
N GLY A 10 30.49 9.48 -39.71
CA GLY A 10 29.63 8.30 -39.64
C GLY A 10 29.70 7.56 -38.30
N ALA A 11 30.16 8.21 -37.23
CA ALA A 11 30.41 7.53 -35.96
C ALA A 11 29.96 8.32 -34.71
N ASP A 12 29.15 9.37 -34.84
CA ASP A 12 28.77 10.22 -33.70
C ASP A 12 27.26 10.22 -33.36
N ASP A 13 26.44 9.36 -33.99
CA ASP A 13 24.98 9.35 -33.74
C ASP A 13 24.49 8.10 -32.99
N VAL A 14 25.34 7.56 -32.11
CA VAL A 14 24.97 6.47 -31.19
C VAL A 14 25.31 6.86 -29.76
N GLY A 15 24.49 7.72 -29.16
CA GLY A 15 24.63 8.14 -27.78
C GLY A 15 24.05 9.54 -27.64
N GLU A 16 23.00 9.81 -26.87
CA GLU A 16 22.51 9.20 -25.65
C GLU A 16 20.97 9.28 -25.76
N ALA A 17 20.25 8.17 -25.61
CA ALA A 17 18.81 8.30 -25.36
C ALA A 17 18.67 9.12 -24.08
N ARG A 18 18.16 10.35 -24.19
CA ARG A 18 18.02 11.21 -23.03
C ARG A 18 17.03 10.54 -22.09
N VAL A 19 17.17 10.75 -20.78
CA VAL A 19 16.21 10.24 -19.79
C VAL A 19 14.77 10.65 -20.17
N SER A 20 14.60 11.80 -20.82
CA SER A 20 13.34 12.25 -21.40
C SER A 20 12.77 11.34 -22.48
N ASP A 21 13.62 10.75 -23.33
CA ASP A 21 13.22 9.92 -24.47
C ASP A 21 12.77 8.53 -23.99
N ILE A 22 13.43 8.03 -22.93
CA ILE A 22 12.99 6.79 -22.26
C ILE A 22 11.67 7.02 -21.54
N ALA A 23 11.52 8.16 -20.85
CA ALA A 23 10.29 8.50 -20.15
C ALA A 23 9.10 8.66 -21.10
N SER A 24 9.29 9.36 -22.22
CA SER A 24 8.24 9.53 -23.23
C SER A 24 7.86 8.20 -23.87
N TRP A 25 8.83 7.37 -24.22
CA TRP A 25 8.59 6.02 -24.73
C TRP A 25 7.80 5.15 -23.75
N LEU A 26 8.16 5.19 -22.46
CA LEU A 26 7.46 4.44 -21.40
C LEU A 26 6.00 4.90 -21.24
N VAL A 27 5.73 6.20 -21.35
CA VAL A 27 4.37 6.74 -21.30
C VAL A 27 3.55 6.28 -22.50
N GLU A 28 4.13 6.33 -23.70
CA GLU A 28 3.48 5.89 -24.94
C GLU A 28 3.16 4.39 -24.91
N HIS A 29 4.08 3.58 -24.38
CA HIS A 29 3.98 2.11 -24.36
C HIS A 29 3.52 1.54 -23.01
N GLN A 30 2.99 2.38 -22.11
CA GLN A 30 2.71 2.02 -20.71
C GLN A 30 1.81 0.79 -20.58
N SER A 31 0.80 0.63 -21.43
CA SER A 31 -0.15 -0.47 -21.38
C SER A 31 0.51 -1.80 -21.75
N TRP A 32 1.38 -1.79 -22.76
CA TRP A 32 2.10 -2.97 -23.21
C TRP A 32 3.17 -3.38 -22.19
N VAL A 33 3.96 -2.42 -21.70
CA VAL A 33 4.95 -2.65 -20.64
C VAL A 33 4.29 -3.23 -19.40
N LEU A 34 3.18 -2.63 -18.94
CA LEU A 34 2.45 -3.10 -17.77
C LEU A 34 1.88 -4.50 -17.95
N THR A 35 1.39 -4.82 -19.15
CA THR A 35 0.87 -6.16 -19.47
C THR A 35 1.99 -7.21 -19.38
N VAL A 36 3.15 -6.94 -19.98
CA VAL A 36 4.30 -7.85 -19.92
C VAL A 36 4.78 -8.02 -18.48
N LEU A 37 4.95 -6.93 -17.72
CA LEU A 37 5.34 -6.99 -16.31
C LEU A 37 4.31 -7.76 -15.46
N THR A 38 3.03 -7.61 -15.75
CA THR A 38 1.95 -8.37 -15.09
C THR A 38 2.07 -9.86 -15.37
N ILE A 39 2.30 -10.26 -16.63
CA ILE A 39 2.50 -11.67 -16.99
C ILE A 39 3.72 -12.25 -16.26
N LEU A 40 4.85 -11.53 -16.25
CA LEU A 40 6.04 -11.95 -15.53
C LEU A 40 5.79 -12.09 -14.03
N SER A 41 5.06 -11.15 -13.44
CA SER A 41 4.64 -11.20 -12.04
C SER A 41 3.81 -12.43 -11.74
N VAL A 42 2.80 -12.74 -12.57
CA VAL A 42 1.98 -13.94 -12.44
C VAL A 42 2.81 -15.21 -12.57
N ILE A 43 3.77 -15.26 -13.51
CA ILE A 43 4.69 -16.41 -13.67
C ILE A 43 5.53 -16.60 -12.41
N ILE A 44 6.11 -15.53 -11.86
CA ILE A 44 6.89 -15.57 -10.61
C ILE A 44 6.03 -16.10 -9.47
N ILE A 45 4.86 -15.50 -9.23
CA ILE A 45 3.94 -15.91 -8.17
C ILE A 45 3.54 -17.39 -8.36
N TRP A 46 3.24 -17.81 -9.59
CA TRP A 46 2.90 -19.22 -9.87
C TRP A 46 4.08 -20.17 -9.63
N ARG A 47 5.30 -19.80 -10.04
CA ARG A 47 6.53 -20.59 -9.89
C ARG A 47 6.90 -20.86 -8.43
N PHE A 48 6.63 -19.90 -7.55
CA PHE A 48 6.83 -20.02 -6.10
C PHE A 48 5.63 -20.65 -5.37
N ASN A 49 4.74 -21.32 -6.13
CA ASN A 49 3.53 -21.95 -5.62
C ASN A 49 2.63 -20.97 -4.84
N ALA A 50 2.68 -19.69 -5.24
CA ALA A 50 2.13 -18.62 -4.44
C ALA A 50 0.60 -18.42 -4.60
N VAL A 51 -0.03 -19.12 -5.55
CA VAL A 51 -1.48 -19.00 -5.85
C VAL A 51 -2.28 -20.28 -5.55
N ARG A 52 -1.62 -21.44 -5.40
CA ARG A 52 -2.36 -22.71 -5.29
C ARG A 52 -3.14 -22.82 -3.97
N VAL A 53 -4.25 -23.57 -4.00
CA VAL A 53 -4.96 -24.01 -2.79
C VAL A 53 -3.98 -24.82 -1.92
N GLY A 54 -3.89 -24.49 -0.64
CA GLY A 54 -2.87 -25.02 0.26
C GLY A 54 -1.49 -24.34 0.16
N GLY A 55 -1.28 -23.48 -0.83
CA GLY A 55 -0.01 -22.77 -1.00
C GLY A 55 0.30 -21.77 0.13
N LEU A 56 -0.72 -21.33 0.88
CA LEU A 56 -0.55 -20.50 2.08
C LEU A 56 -0.32 -21.32 3.35
N ASP A 57 -0.58 -22.64 3.31
CA ASP A 57 -0.37 -23.54 4.44
C ASP A 57 1.11 -23.97 4.55
N ALA A 58 1.96 -23.59 3.60
CA ALA A 58 3.40 -23.83 3.68
C ALA A 58 4.12 -22.94 4.71
N GLY A 59 3.48 -21.85 5.17
CA GLY A 59 4.09 -20.84 6.06
C GLY A 59 3.54 -20.84 7.48
N GLU A 60 2.93 -21.94 7.94
CA GLU A 60 1.92 -21.96 9.02
C GLU A 60 2.22 -21.10 10.26
N ARG A 61 1.83 -19.83 10.17
CA ARG A 61 1.52 -19.01 11.34
C ARG A 61 0.56 -19.78 12.23
N ASP A 62 0.90 -19.92 13.50
CA ASP A 62 0.04 -20.58 14.49
C ASP A 62 -0.80 -19.58 15.27
N VAL A 63 -2.07 -19.47 14.87
CA VAL A 63 -3.06 -18.59 15.51
C VAL A 63 -3.89 -19.33 16.57
N LYS A 64 -3.68 -20.64 16.77
CA LYS A 64 -4.46 -21.48 17.71
C LYS A 64 -4.31 -21.08 19.18
N PRO A 65 -3.14 -20.62 19.68
CA PRO A 65 -2.96 -20.31 21.10
C PRO A 65 -3.91 -19.22 21.61
N ILE A 66 -4.38 -18.34 20.73
CA ILE A 66 -5.28 -17.25 21.09
C ILE A 66 -6.69 -17.51 20.52
N PRO A 67 -7.75 -17.43 21.34
CA PRO A 67 -9.13 -17.56 20.87
C PRO A 67 -9.49 -16.48 19.83
N ALA A 68 -10.34 -16.84 18.86
CA ALA A 68 -10.80 -15.90 17.82
C ALA A 68 -11.36 -14.59 18.38
N LEU A 69 -12.10 -14.66 19.51
CA LEU A 69 -12.68 -13.49 20.14
C LEU A 69 -11.61 -12.50 20.65
N MET A 70 -10.46 -12.98 21.13
CA MET A 70 -9.37 -12.11 21.57
C MET A 70 -8.68 -11.43 20.40
N TRP A 71 -8.54 -12.13 19.27
CA TRP A 71 -8.07 -11.51 18.02
C TRP A 71 -9.03 -10.42 17.52
N LEU A 72 -10.35 -10.69 17.51
CA LEU A 72 -11.36 -9.69 17.14
C LEU A 72 -11.38 -8.51 18.11
N PHE A 73 -11.26 -8.78 19.41
CA PHE A 73 -11.14 -7.73 20.42
C PHE A 73 -9.95 -6.84 20.14
N ALA A 74 -8.76 -7.41 19.86
CA ALA A 74 -7.59 -6.62 19.54
C ALA A 74 -7.75 -5.77 18.26
N ALA A 75 -8.38 -6.32 17.22
CA ALA A 75 -8.70 -5.58 16.00
C ALA A 75 -9.63 -4.40 16.29
N ALA A 76 -10.74 -4.67 16.99
CA ALA A 76 -11.75 -3.66 17.31
C ALA A 76 -11.19 -2.57 18.24
N THR A 77 -10.46 -2.95 19.29
CA THR A 77 -9.86 -1.99 20.23
C THR A 77 -8.83 -1.10 19.55
N THR A 78 -8.00 -1.66 18.66
CA THR A 78 -7.03 -0.86 17.89
C THR A 78 -7.72 0.09 16.91
N PHE A 79 -8.77 -0.38 16.23
CA PHE A 79 -9.57 0.45 15.31
C PHE A 79 -10.34 1.57 16.06
N LEU A 80 -10.93 1.26 17.21
CA LEU A 80 -11.59 2.27 18.05
C LEU A 80 -10.60 3.28 18.61
N ALA A 81 -9.40 2.85 19.00
CA ALA A 81 -8.34 3.74 19.45
C ALA A 81 -7.92 4.73 18.35
N TRP A 82 -7.87 4.30 17.08
CA TRP A 82 -7.66 5.20 15.94
C TRP A 82 -8.75 6.28 15.86
N GLY A 83 -10.02 5.88 15.91
CA GLY A 83 -11.14 6.81 15.87
C GLY A 83 -11.18 7.79 17.07
N LEU A 84 -10.89 7.30 18.28
CA LEU A 84 -10.81 8.13 19.48
C LEU A 84 -9.65 9.11 19.44
N GLY A 85 -8.50 8.71 18.89
CA GLY A 85 -7.37 9.62 18.68
C GLY A 85 -7.70 10.73 17.68
N ALA A 86 -8.43 10.41 16.60
CA ALA A 86 -8.91 11.41 15.65
C ALA A 86 -9.89 12.40 16.32
N GLN A 87 -10.84 11.90 17.11
CA GLN A 87 -11.78 12.74 17.86
C GLN A 87 -11.06 13.62 18.88
N ALA A 88 -10.10 13.08 19.63
CA ALA A 88 -9.33 13.85 20.60
C ALA A 88 -8.51 14.98 19.94
N ALA A 89 -7.97 14.75 18.74
CA ALA A 89 -7.25 15.79 18.00
C ALA A 89 -8.15 16.99 17.66
N VAL A 90 -9.43 16.73 17.34
CA VAL A 90 -10.42 17.78 17.04
C VAL A 90 -10.94 18.43 18.32
N GLU A 91 -11.56 17.63 19.20
CA GLU A 91 -12.38 18.13 20.32
C GLU A 91 -11.54 18.58 21.52
N VAL A 92 -10.38 17.95 21.76
CA VAL A 92 -9.53 18.23 22.92
C VAL A 92 -8.37 19.15 22.55
N LEU A 93 -7.76 18.92 21.39
CA LEU A 93 -6.57 19.67 20.96
C LEU A 93 -6.88 20.82 19.99
N GLY A 94 -8.09 20.89 19.44
CA GLY A 94 -8.55 22.02 18.61
C GLY A 94 -8.00 22.04 17.19
N PHE A 95 -7.49 20.91 16.66
CA PHE A 95 -7.07 20.81 15.26
C PHE A 95 -8.27 20.40 14.42
N THR A 96 -8.88 21.32 13.67
CA THR A 96 -10.17 21.12 12.97
C THR A 96 -10.02 20.43 11.62
N GLY A 97 -8.82 20.48 11.03
CA GLY A 97 -8.51 19.85 9.74
C GLY A 97 -8.63 20.81 8.56
N GLU A 98 -8.80 22.09 8.84
CA GLU A 98 -8.88 23.15 7.81
C GLU A 98 -7.51 23.45 7.19
N THR A 99 -6.42 23.19 7.92
CA THR A 99 -5.05 23.43 7.46
C THR A 99 -4.27 22.12 7.27
N ILE A 100 -3.19 22.16 6.47
CA ILE A 100 -2.25 21.03 6.33
C ILE A 100 -1.66 20.62 7.68
N ARG A 101 -1.36 21.59 8.56
CA ARG A 101 -0.91 21.33 9.93
C ARG A 101 -1.96 20.55 10.71
N ASP A 102 -3.21 20.98 10.68
CA ASP A 102 -4.27 20.30 11.43
C ASP A 102 -4.46 18.88 10.94
N ARG A 103 -4.46 18.66 9.62
CA ARG A 103 -4.54 17.32 9.02
C ARG A 103 -3.34 16.45 9.39
N ALA A 104 -2.14 17.00 9.37
CA ALA A 104 -0.92 16.33 9.83
C ALA A 104 -1.04 15.89 11.29
N VAL A 105 -1.49 16.79 12.18
CA VAL A 105 -1.63 16.50 13.62
C VAL A 105 -2.76 15.51 13.88
N GLN A 106 -3.93 15.65 13.26
CA GLN A 106 -5.02 14.69 13.38
C GLN A 106 -4.60 13.28 12.97
N THR A 107 -3.92 13.17 11.81
CA THR A 107 -3.45 11.88 11.29
C THR A 107 -2.38 11.30 12.20
N LEU A 108 -1.46 12.14 12.70
CA LEU A 108 -0.43 11.71 13.65
C LEU A 108 -1.04 11.21 14.96
N VAL A 109 -1.93 11.98 15.59
CA VAL A 109 -2.51 11.64 16.90
C VAL A 109 -3.37 10.39 16.81
N SER A 110 -4.26 10.30 15.81
CA SER A 110 -5.10 9.11 15.58
C SER A 110 -4.28 7.84 15.43
N ASN A 111 -3.26 7.86 14.55
CA ASN A 111 -2.42 6.71 14.31
C ASN A 111 -1.44 6.43 15.45
N ALA A 112 -0.96 7.45 16.18
CA ALA A 112 -0.09 7.26 17.35
C ALA A 112 -0.85 6.58 18.50
N VAL A 113 -2.07 7.03 18.80
CA VAL A 113 -2.94 6.40 19.82
C VAL A 113 -3.24 4.95 19.42
N ALA A 114 -3.61 4.71 18.16
CA ALA A 114 -3.85 3.37 17.65
C ALA A 114 -2.60 2.48 17.70
N ALA A 115 -1.43 3.00 17.32
CA ALA A 115 -0.17 2.26 17.36
C ALA A 115 0.22 1.91 18.81
N LEU A 116 0.06 2.83 19.76
CA LEU A 116 0.33 2.57 21.18
C LEU A 116 -0.55 1.44 21.71
N VAL A 117 -1.86 1.51 21.47
CA VAL A 117 -2.82 0.47 21.89
C VAL A 117 -2.55 -0.85 21.17
N GLY A 118 -2.40 -0.79 19.84
CA GLY A 118 -2.19 -1.94 18.98
C GLY A 118 -0.89 -2.67 19.31
N LEU A 119 0.23 -1.96 19.47
CA LEU A 119 1.51 -2.58 19.87
C LEU A 119 1.50 -3.07 21.32
N GLY A 120 0.78 -2.39 22.21
CA GLY A 120 0.56 -2.86 23.57
C GLY A 120 -0.16 -4.21 23.61
N LEU A 121 -1.24 -4.36 22.83
CA LEU A 121 -1.94 -5.63 22.67
C LEU A 121 -1.06 -6.69 21.98
N LEU A 122 -0.28 -6.28 20.98
CA LEU A 122 0.66 -7.15 20.27
C LEU A 122 1.68 -7.75 21.23
N TRP A 123 2.14 -6.97 22.21
CA TRP A 123 3.08 -7.43 23.22
C TRP A 123 2.51 -8.60 24.04
N PHE A 124 1.24 -8.53 24.46
CA PHE A 124 0.58 -9.65 25.15
C PHE A 124 0.41 -10.86 24.22
N VAL A 125 -0.07 -10.62 23.00
CA VAL A 125 -0.22 -11.66 21.97
C VAL A 125 1.11 -12.38 21.72
N ALA A 126 2.23 -11.65 21.64
CA ALA A 126 3.55 -12.20 21.35
C ALA A 126 4.14 -13.06 22.46
N ARG A 127 3.61 -12.96 23.68
CA ARG A 127 3.97 -13.85 24.79
C ARG A 127 3.27 -15.20 24.70
N GLU A 128 2.01 -15.21 24.27
CA GLU A 128 1.19 -16.42 24.18
C GLU A 128 1.30 -17.13 22.82
N ALA A 129 1.42 -16.37 21.73
CA ALA A 129 1.39 -16.86 20.35
C ALA A 129 2.61 -16.36 19.55
N LYS A 130 3.81 -16.71 19.99
CA LYS A 130 5.07 -16.28 19.36
C LYS A 130 5.16 -16.60 17.85
N ASP A 131 4.54 -17.70 17.43
CA ASP A 131 4.56 -18.21 16.05
C ASP A 131 3.33 -17.72 15.25
N ALA A 132 2.52 -16.80 15.81
CA ALA A 132 1.47 -16.09 15.09
C ALA A 132 2.02 -14.96 14.20
N GLY A 133 3.32 -14.92 13.92
CA GLY A 133 3.93 -13.95 13.01
C GLY A 133 3.78 -12.49 13.45
N VAL A 134 4.00 -12.28 14.74
CA VAL A 134 3.86 -10.99 15.45
C VAL A 134 5.19 -10.26 15.65
N ARG A 135 6.31 -10.88 15.24
CA ARG A 135 7.65 -10.35 15.44
C ARG A 135 8.18 -9.73 14.14
N PRO A 136 8.33 -8.40 14.06
CA PRO A 136 9.02 -7.79 12.94
C PRO A 136 10.53 -8.05 13.04
N GLY A 137 11.16 -8.33 11.90
CA GLY A 137 12.61 -8.38 11.74
C GLY A 137 13.10 -7.33 10.74
N TRP A 138 14.31 -6.82 10.92
CA TRP A 138 14.92 -5.87 9.97
C TRP A 138 15.04 -6.46 8.56
N ALA A 139 15.27 -7.77 8.45
CA ALA A 139 15.33 -8.50 7.19
C ALA A 139 13.97 -8.59 6.46
N ASP A 140 12.87 -8.23 7.12
CA ASP A 140 11.53 -8.27 6.52
C ASP A 140 11.32 -7.14 5.51
N TRP A 141 12.01 -6.00 5.69
CA TRP A 141 11.90 -4.83 4.82
C TRP A 141 12.35 -5.08 3.38
N PRO A 142 13.58 -5.58 3.10
CA PRO A 142 13.98 -5.87 1.73
C PRO A 142 13.10 -6.95 1.08
N ILE A 143 12.60 -7.92 1.88
CA ILE A 143 11.66 -8.93 1.39
C ILE A 143 10.33 -8.28 0.99
N GLY A 144 9.76 -7.45 1.85
CA GLY A 144 8.51 -6.75 1.58
C GLY A 144 8.61 -5.80 0.39
N ILE A 145 9.69 -5.02 0.30
CA ILE A 145 9.95 -4.15 -0.86
C ILE A 145 10.05 -4.98 -2.14
N GLY A 146 10.79 -6.08 -2.13
CA GLY A 146 10.88 -6.98 -3.28
C GLY A 146 9.52 -7.57 -3.69
N LEU A 147 8.73 -8.04 -2.73
CA LEU A 147 7.38 -8.56 -2.97
C LEU A 147 6.41 -7.49 -3.47
N PHE A 148 6.56 -6.24 -3.02
CA PHE A 148 5.80 -5.11 -3.54
C PHE A 148 6.06 -4.93 -5.04
N PHE A 149 7.31 -4.88 -5.48
CA PHE A 149 7.61 -4.73 -6.91
C PHE A 149 7.16 -5.93 -7.75
N VAL A 150 7.11 -7.13 -7.15
CA VAL A 150 6.52 -8.30 -7.83
C VAL A 150 5.01 -8.14 -7.99
N ILE A 151 4.28 -7.58 -7.03
CA ILE A 151 2.81 -7.46 -7.15
C ILE A 151 2.34 -6.15 -7.79
N TYR A 152 3.18 -5.11 -7.78
CA TYR A 152 2.83 -3.77 -8.26
C TYR A 152 2.27 -3.75 -9.68
N PRO A 153 2.79 -4.48 -10.68
CA PRO A 153 2.20 -4.50 -12.02
C PRO A 153 0.72 -4.96 -12.02
N ILE A 154 0.39 -5.94 -11.19
CA ILE A 154 -0.99 -6.44 -11.03
C ILE A 154 -1.87 -5.37 -10.36
N VAL A 155 -1.34 -4.68 -9.33
CA VAL A 155 -2.02 -3.58 -8.65
C VAL A 155 -2.28 -2.43 -9.61
N ALA A 156 -1.26 -1.98 -10.36
CA ALA A 156 -1.39 -0.91 -11.35
C ALA A 156 -2.36 -1.27 -12.47
N LEU A 157 -2.35 -2.53 -12.95
CA LEU A 157 -3.34 -2.99 -13.94
C LEU A 157 -4.75 -2.94 -13.38
N ALA A 158 -4.97 -3.34 -12.13
CA ALA A 158 -6.28 -3.22 -11.47
C ALA A 158 -6.74 -1.76 -11.36
N GLY A 159 -5.80 -0.83 -11.12
CA GLY A 159 -6.06 0.61 -11.17
C GLY A 159 -6.54 1.08 -12.54
N LEU A 160 -5.86 0.65 -13.61
CA LEU A 160 -6.29 0.95 -14.98
C LEU A 160 -7.68 0.38 -15.26
N VAL A 161 -7.93 -0.90 -14.94
CA VAL A 161 -9.25 -1.53 -15.14
C VAL A 161 -10.34 -0.81 -14.36
N GLY A 162 -10.06 -0.38 -13.13
CA GLY A 162 -10.97 0.45 -12.34
C GLY A 162 -11.31 1.75 -13.06
N LEU A 163 -10.30 2.44 -13.60
CA LEU A 163 -10.47 3.68 -14.34
C LEU A 163 -11.24 3.51 -15.66
N TRP A 164 -11.01 2.42 -16.39
CA TRP A 164 -11.79 2.09 -17.59
C TRP A 164 -13.25 1.84 -17.27
N THR A 165 -13.51 1.16 -16.15
CA THR A 165 -14.87 0.85 -15.69
C THR A 165 -15.62 2.12 -15.30
N THR A 166 -14.97 3.06 -14.57
CA THR A 166 -15.61 4.33 -14.19
C THR A 166 -15.78 5.28 -15.38
N ARG A 167 -14.83 5.31 -16.32
CA ARG A 167 -14.94 6.10 -17.56
C ARG A 167 -16.06 5.62 -18.46
N GLY A 168 -16.26 4.31 -18.62
CA GLY A 168 -17.37 3.75 -19.40
C GLY A 168 -18.76 4.07 -18.83
N MET A 169 -18.83 4.64 -17.63
CA MET A 169 -20.07 5.06 -16.96
C MET A 169 -20.37 6.57 -17.12
N ASP A 170 -19.52 7.36 -17.80
CA ASP A 170 -19.70 8.77 -18.26
C ASP A 170 -20.34 9.79 -17.29
N THR A 171 -20.38 9.52 -15.99
CA THR A 171 -21.21 10.28 -15.03
C THR A 171 -20.43 11.04 -13.96
N VAL A 172 -19.12 10.82 -13.82
CA VAL A 172 -18.34 11.41 -12.72
C VAL A 172 -16.99 11.94 -13.25
N PRO A 173 -16.66 13.24 -13.07
CA PRO A 173 -15.31 13.76 -13.28
C PRO A 173 -14.29 12.98 -12.45
N GLN A 174 -13.23 12.49 -13.08
CA GLN A 174 -12.24 11.64 -12.40
C GLN A 174 -11.09 12.48 -11.85
N ASP A 175 -10.77 12.27 -10.57
CA ASP A 175 -9.65 12.93 -9.92
C ASP A 175 -8.35 12.23 -10.30
N ARG A 176 -7.32 13.02 -10.63
CA ARG A 176 -5.98 12.50 -10.97
C ARG A 176 -5.33 11.80 -9.77
N LEU A 177 -5.66 12.24 -8.56
CA LEU A 177 -5.25 11.62 -7.31
C LEU A 177 -6.48 11.09 -6.61
N ALA A 178 -6.53 9.78 -6.41
CA ALA A 178 -7.70 9.11 -5.86
C ALA A 178 -7.98 9.41 -4.38
N HIS A 179 -7.11 10.15 -3.66
CA HIS A 179 -7.20 10.32 -2.22
C HIS A 179 -7.05 11.80 -1.83
N GLU A 180 -7.97 12.31 -0.99
CA GLU A 180 -7.96 13.72 -0.54
C GLU A 180 -6.66 14.09 0.17
N THR A 181 -6.14 13.22 1.03
CA THR A 181 -4.87 13.44 1.73
C THR A 181 -3.70 13.58 0.75
N LEU A 182 -3.69 12.81 -0.34
CA LEU A 182 -2.65 12.92 -1.36
C LEU A 182 -2.77 14.23 -2.16
N GLN A 183 -4.00 14.64 -2.50
CA GLN A 183 -4.25 15.95 -3.12
C GLN A 183 -3.76 17.09 -2.23
N LEU A 184 -4.09 17.05 -0.94
CA LEU A 184 -3.68 18.08 0.02
C LEU A 184 -2.16 18.18 0.14
N ILE A 185 -1.47 17.02 0.23
CA ILE A 185 -0.01 16.94 0.28
C ILE A 185 0.61 17.52 -0.99
N ALA A 186 0.07 17.17 -2.15
CA ALA A 186 0.59 17.60 -3.45
C ALA A 186 0.40 19.10 -3.70
N GLN A 187 -0.64 19.71 -3.13
CA GLN A 187 -0.91 21.16 -3.20
C GLN A 187 -0.03 21.99 -2.26
N HIS A 188 0.50 21.41 -1.18
CA HIS A 188 1.21 22.13 -0.12
C HIS A 188 2.70 21.75 0.02
N GLN A 189 3.37 21.41 -1.08
CA GLN A 189 4.76 20.89 -1.06
C GLN A 189 5.79 21.81 -0.38
N GLY A 190 5.54 23.12 -0.34
CA GLY A 190 6.40 24.10 0.32
C GLY A 190 6.25 24.18 1.85
N ASP A 191 5.26 23.53 2.45
CA ASP A 191 5.02 23.54 3.90
C ASP A 191 5.76 22.38 4.59
N ALA A 192 6.40 22.66 5.73
CA ALA A 192 7.07 21.64 6.55
C ALA A 192 6.10 20.56 7.07
N TRP A 193 4.85 20.92 7.34
CA TRP A 193 3.82 19.99 7.82
C TRP A 193 3.42 18.96 6.77
N THR A 194 3.62 19.25 5.49
CA THR A 194 3.43 18.28 4.41
C THR A 194 4.36 17.08 4.59
N TRP A 195 5.62 17.31 4.94
CA TRP A 195 6.59 16.24 5.18
C TRP A 195 6.28 15.42 6.43
N VAL A 196 5.74 16.06 7.47
CA VAL A 196 5.24 15.36 8.66
C VAL A 196 4.09 14.43 8.25
N LEU A 197 3.07 14.95 7.55
CA LEU A 197 1.93 14.17 7.10
C LEU A 197 2.36 13.01 6.18
N SER A 198 3.26 13.27 5.23
CA SER A 198 3.86 12.26 4.35
C SER A 198 4.53 11.13 5.15
N ALA A 199 5.33 11.46 6.17
CA ALA A 199 5.97 10.45 7.00
C ALA A 199 4.94 9.59 7.76
N VAL A 200 3.87 10.21 8.28
CA VAL A 200 2.78 9.48 8.95
C VAL A 200 2.07 8.54 7.97
N VAL A 201 1.69 9.03 6.79
CA VAL A 201 1.00 8.25 5.75
C VAL A 201 1.85 7.08 5.23
N VAL A 202 3.17 7.26 5.10
CA VAL A 202 4.05 6.22 4.58
C VAL A 202 4.45 5.19 5.64
N LEU A 203 4.59 5.60 6.91
CA LEU A 203 5.15 4.73 7.95
C LEU A 203 4.10 4.29 8.98
N LEU A 204 3.39 5.24 9.57
CA LEU A 204 2.56 4.98 10.73
C LEU A 204 1.18 4.41 10.35
N VAL A 205 0.59 4.90 9.26
CA VAL A 205 -0.68 4.38 8.73
C VAL A 205 -0.56 2.90 8.35
N PRO A 206 0.43 2.47 7.52
CA PRO A 206 0.65 1.05 7.25
C PRO A 206 0.88 0.19 8.50
N LEU A 207 1.62 0.71 9.49
CA LEU A 207 1.80 -0.02 10.75
C LEU A 207 0.45 -0.31 11.43
N VAL A 208 -0.39 0.71 11.61
CA VAL A 208 -1.69 0.58 12.27
C VAL A 208 -2.62 -0.32 11.48
N GLU A 209 -2.70 -0.12 10.17
CA GLU A 209 -3.58 -0.91 9.30
C GLU A 209 -3.16 -2.38 9.25
N GLU A 210 -1.86 -2.70 9.09
CA GLU A 210 -1.43 -4.10 9.08
C GLU A 210 -1.60 -4.78 10.45
N LEU A 211 -1.52 -4.05 11.57
CA LEU A 211 -1.91 -4.57 12.88
C LEU A 211 -3.39 -4.95 12.93
N ILE A 212 -4.28 -4.01 12.58
CA ILE A 212 -5.73 -4.22 12.62
C ILE A 212 -6.12 -5.36 11.67
N TYR A 213 -5.70 -5.30 10.42
CA TYR A 213 -6.22 -6.16 9.36
C TYR A 213 -5.46 -7.48 9.25
N ARG A 214 -4.13 -7.52 9.31
CA ARG A 214 -3.38 -8.79 9.17
C ARG A 214 -3.20 -9.50 10.49
N VAL A 215 -2.64 -8.81 11.47
CA VAL A 215 -2.30 -9.46 12.73
C VAL A 215 -3.55 -9.87 13.47
N TYR A 216 -4.54 -8.99 13.56
CA TYR A 216 -5.73 -9.24 14.38
C TYR A 216 -6.90 -9.82 13.58
N LEU A 217 -7.46 -9.07 12.62
CA LEU A 217 -8.67 -9.48 11.92
C LEU A 217 -8.46 -10.75 11.08
N GLN A 218 -7.41 -10.81 10.25
CA GLN A 218 -7.13 -11.98 9.43
C GLN A 218 -6.85 -13.21 10.30
N SER A 219 -6.07 -13.07 11.38
CA SER A 219 -5.83 -14.17 12.33
C SER A 219 -7.12 -14.65 13.00
N ALA A 220 -8.03 -13.75 13.35
CA ALA A 220 -9.35 -14.11 13.86
C ALA A 220 -10.14 -14.95 12.86
N ILE A 221 -10.19 -14.50 11.60
CA ILE A 221 -10.92 -15.21 10.55
C ILE A 221 -10.28 -16.57 10.28
N VAL A 222 -8.94 -16.66 10.18
CA VAL A 222 -8.21 -17.93 10.07
C VAL A 222 -8.56 -18.86 11.24
N ARG A 223 -8.62 -18.33 12.46
CA ARG A 223 -8.95 -19.10 13.68
C ARG A 223 -10.39 -19.63 13.67
N LEU A 224 -11.32 -18.91 13.03
CA LEU A 224 -12.73 -19.26 12.91
C LEU A 224 -12.98 -20.28 11.79
N ILE A 225 -12.50 -19.99 10.57
CA ILE A 225 -12.88 -20.75 9.37
C ILE A 225 -11.83 -21.76 8.90
N ARG A 226 -10.57 -21.63 9.37
CA ARG A 226 -9.43 -22.53 9.05
C ARG A 226 -9.09 -22.65 7.56
N VAL A 227 -9.52 -21.69 6.74
CA VAL A 227 -9.20 -21.58 5.31
C VAL A 227 -8.47 -20.28 5.08
N ARG A 228 -7.14 -20.33 4.92
CA ARG A 228 -6.28 -19.12 4.87
C ARG A 228 -6.61 -18.21 3.69
N TRP A 229 -6.77 -18.76 2.48
CA TRP A 229 -7.14 -17.96 1.31
C TRP A 229 -8.47 -17.22 1.48
N LEU A 230 -9.50 -17.92 1.96
CA LEU A 230 -10.78 -17.28 2.23
C LEU A 230 -10.65 -16.19 3.30
N SER A 231 -9.81 -16.41 4.31
CA SER A 231 -9.53 -15.40 5.35
C SER A 231 -8.85 -14.15 4.77
N VAL A 232 -7.89 -14.32 3.86
CA VAL A 232 -7.24 -13.22 3.14
C VAL A 232 -8.24 -12.44 2.29
N ILE A 233 -9.10 -13.13 1.54
CA ILE A 233 -10.11 -12.49 0.69
C ILE A 233 -11.12 -11.72 1.54
N LEU A 234 -11.67 -12.33 2.60
CA LEU A 234 -12.64 -11.68 3.49
C LEU A 234 -12.03 -10.46 4.19
N THR A 235 -10.80 -10.58 4.71
CA THR A 235 -10.07 -9.45 5.29
C THR A 235 -9.86 -8.34 4.27
N SER A 236 -9.53 -8.69 3.03
CA SER A 236 -9.29 -7.72 1.96
C SER A 236 -10.55 -7.02 1.51
N LEU A 237 -11.70 -7.71 1.48
CA LEU A 237 -12.99 -7.08 1.24
C LEU A 237 -13.33 -6.06 2.33
N LEU A 238 -13.11 -6.39 3.60
CA LEU A 238 -13.35 -5.48 4.73
C LEU A 238 -12.38 -4.28 4.73
N PHE A 239 -11.09 -4.54 4.43
CA PHE A 239 -10.09 -3.49 4.27
C PHE A 239 -10.46 -2.54 3.13
N THR A 240 -10.80 -3.06 1.95
CA THR A 240 -11.22 -2.21 0.83
C THR A 240 -12.50 -1.46 1.13
N ALA A 241 -13.49 -2.09 1.78
CA ALA A 241 -14.77 -1.45 2.08
C ALA A 241 -14.65 -0.20 2.97
N ILE A 242 -13.72 -0.17 3.94
CA ILE A 242 -13.54 1.01 4.79
C ILE A 242 -13.04 2.24 4.02
N HIS A 243 -12.45 2.04 2.83
CA HIS A 243 -11.94 3.12 1.99
C HIS A 243 -13.05 3.79 1.17
N TRP A 244 -14.20 3.13 0.97
CA TRP A 244 -15.29 3.70 0.16
C TRP A 244 -15.75 5.11 0.60
N PRO A 245 -16.04 5.38 1.89
CA PRO A 245 -16.42 6.72 2.34
C PRO A 245 -15.26 7.72 2.39
N ILE A 246 -14.01 7.26 2.28
CA ILE A 246 -12.80 8.09 2.35
C ILE A 246 -12.39 8.57 0.95
N LEU A 247 -12.68 7.77 -0.08
CA LEU A 247 -12.39 8.13 -1.46
C LEU A 247 -13.42 9.14 -1.99
N PRO A 248 -12.98 10.24 -2.63
CA PRO A 248 -13.87 11.13 -3.36
C PRO A 248 -14.56 10.37 -4.49
N GLU A 249 -15.70 10.88 -4.96
CA GLU A 249 -16.49 10.20 -6.00
C GLU A 249 -15.68 9.91 -7.27
N GLY A 250 -14.86 10.88 -7.69
CA GLY A 250 -13.93 10.77 -8.81
C GLY A 250 -12.71 9.88 -8.56
N GLY A 251 -12.49 9.43 -7.32
CA GLY A 251 -11.38 8.56 -6.89
C GLY A 251 -11.77 7.08 -6.69
N ARG A 252 -13.06 6.72 -6.85
CA ARG A 252 -13.57 5.36 -6.56
C ARG A 252 -12.93 4.25 -7.41
N TYR A 253 -12.31 4.59 -8.54
CA TYR A 253 -11.52 3.64 -9.33
C TYR A 253 -10.40 2.98 -8.50
N ALA A 254 -9.92 3.62 -7.43
CA ALA A 254 -8.88 3.09 -6.56
C ALA A 254 -9.32 1.89 -5.68
N MET A 255 -10.61 1.59 -5.58
CA MET A 255 -11.09 0.41 -4.84
C MET A 255 -10.48 -0.90 -5.38
N ALA A 256 -10.36 -1.02 -6.71
CA ALA A 256 -9.78 -2.19 -7.37
C ALA A 256 -8.30 -2.42 -7.01
N PRO A 257 -7.38 -1.44 -7.18
CA PRO A 257 -5.99 -1.61 -6.77
C PRO A 257 -5.83 -1.78 -5.26
N ILE A 258 -6.63 -1.11 -4.42
CA ILE A 258 -6.62 -1.29 -2.95
C ILE A 258 -6.95 -2.73 -2.58
N PHE A 259 -7.96 -3.34 -3.21
CA PHE A 259 -8.31 -4.74 -3.00
C PHE A 259 -7.18 -5.69 -3.39
N VAL A 260 -6.63 -5.52 -4.60
CA VAL A 260 -5.54 -6.37 -5.09
C VAL A 260 -4.30 -6.25 -4.22
N LEU A 261 -3.95 -5.03 -3.79
CA LEU A 261 -2.87 -4.80 -2.83
C LEU A 261 -3.14 -5.57 -1.53
N SER A 262 -4.32 -5.41 -0.93
CA SER A 262 -4.66 -6.08 0.34
C SER A 262 -4.60 -7.61 0.24
N VAL A 263 -5.02 -8.19 -0.89
CA VAL A 263 -4.87 -9.64 -1.14
C VAL A 263 -3.39 -10.04 -1.15
N GLY A 264 -2.54 -9.24 -1.82
CA GLY A 264 -1.09 -9.41 -1.81
C GLY A 264 -0.47 -9.36 -0.43
N LEU A 265 -0.84 -8.35 0.37
CA LEU A 265 -0.37 -8.17 1.75
C LEU A 265 -0.77 -9.37 2.62
N GLY A 266 -2.04 -9.79 2.56
CA GLY A 266 -2.54 -10.93 3.31
C GLY A 266 -1.87 -12.24 2.92
N ALA A 267 -1.68 -12.49 1.62
CA ALA A 267 -0.99 -13.69 1.14
C ALA A 267 0.50 -13.70 1.53
N ALA A 268 1.18 -12.57 1.42
CA ALA A 268 2.57 -12.42 1.84
C ALA A 268 2.71 -12.65 3.35
N TYR A 269 1.78 -12.13 4.16
CA TYR A 269 1.77 -12.32 5.60
C TYR A 269 1.60 -13.79 6.00
N GLU A 270 0.64 -14.50 5.40
CA GLU A 270 0.43 -15.93 5.68
C GLU A 270 1.61 -16.81 5.26
N ARG A 271 2.33 -16.43 4.20
CA ARG A 271 3.51 -17.17 3.74
C ARG A 271 4.77 -16.93 4.56
N THR A 272 4.98 -15.68 4.92
CA THR A 272 6.24 -15.27 5.56
C THR A 272 6.18 -15.39 7.07
N GLY A 273 4.97 -15.36 7.66
CA GLY A 273 4.81 -15.34 9.10
C GLY A 273 5.46 -14.12 9.75
N LYS A 274 5.58 -13.01 9.03
CA LYS A 274 6.38 -11.85 9.44
C LYS A 274 5.58 -10.59 9.26
N LEU A 275 5.34 -9.86 10.36
CA LEU A 275 4.61 -8.59 10.34
C LEU A 275 5.34 -7.49 9.53
N GLY A 276 6.68 -7.50 9.53
CA GLY A 276 7.44 -6.47 8.81
C GLY A 276 7.27 -6.53 7.29
N VAL A 277 6.96 -7.71 6.73
CA VAL A 277 6.80 -7.91 5.28
C VAL A 277 5.60 -7.15 4.72
N PRO A 278 4.36 -7.35 5.20
CA PRO A 278 3.22 -6.59 4.71
C PRO A 278 3.33 -5.09 5.04
N ILE A 279 3.92 -4.71 6.19
CA ILE A 279 4.17 -3.29 6.51
C ILE A 279 5.07 -2.65 5.45
N ALA A 280 6.19 -3.29 5.10
CA ALA A 280 7.11 -2.76 4.10
C ALA A 280 6.48 -2.72 2.70
N MET A 281 5.68 -3.72 2.33
CA MET A 281 4.94 -3.72 1.07
C MET A 281 3.96 -2.54 0.99
N HIS A 282 3.20 -2.32 2.05
CA HIS A 282 2.20 -1.26 2.14
C HIS A 282 2.86 0.13 2.19
N ALA A 283 3.90 0.30 3.01
CA ALA A 283 4.70 1.53 3.04
C ALA A 283 5.28 1.86 1.66
N SER A 284 5.74 0.86 0.90
CA SER A 284 6.24 1.05 -0.47
C SER A 284 5.15 1.52 -1.42
N PHE A 285 3.93 0.96 -1.32
CA PHE A 285 2.77 1.44 -2.08
C PHE A 285 2.43 2.89 -1.75
N ASN A 286 2.38 3.25 -0.47
CA ASN A 286 2.08 4.63 -0.05
C ASN A 286 3.18 5.59 -0.51
N ALA A 287 4.45 5.22 -0.36
CA ALA A 287 5.58 6.02 -0.80
C ALA A 287 5.56 6.24 -2.33
N LEU A 288 5.24 5.21 -3.11
CA LEU A 288 5.13 5.34 -4.56
C LEU A 288 3.99 6.25 -4.98
N ASN A 289 2.79 6.10 -4.38
CA ASN A 289 1.67 7.00 -4.67
C ASN A 289 1.95 8.44 -4.27
N LEU A 290 2.62 8.65 -3.14
CA LEU A 290 3.07 9.96 -2.69
C LEU A 290 4.07 10.58 -3.67
N LEU A 291 5.06 9.80 -4.12
CA LEU A 291 6.02 10.24 -5.14
C LEU A 291 5.30 10.64 -6.43
N MET A 292 4.35 9.82 -6.89
CA MET A 292 3.55 10.14 -8.08
C MET A 292 2.73 11.42 -7.88
N ALA A 293 2.17 11.65 -6.69
CA ALA A 293 1.44 12.88 -6.38
C ALA A 293 2.33 14.12 -6.50
N PHE A 294 3.55 14.08 -5.98
CA PHE A 294 4.51 15.18 -6.12
C PHE A 294 4.96 15.44 -7.56
N LEU A 295 4.97 14.41 -8.41
CA LEU A 295 5.35 14.54 -9.82
C LEU A 295 4.21 15.04 -10.71
N ILE A 296 2.96 14.71 -10.39
CA ILE A 296 1.79 15.05 -11.22
C ILE A 296 1.35 16.51 -11.04
N GLU A 297 1.38 17.04 -9.81
CA GLU A 297 0.88 18.39 -9.50
C GLU A 297 1.62 19.52 -10.26
N PRO A 298 2.97 19.55 -10.29
CA PRO A 298 3.70 20.62 -10.97
C PRO A 298 3.45 20.64 -12.48
N MET A 299 3.17 19.48 -13.09
CA MET A 299 2.85 19.37 -14.52
C MET A 299 1.43 19.86 -14.86
N ALA A 300 0.56 20.03 -13.86
CA ALA A 300 -0.81 20.51 -14.05
C ALA A 300 -0.91 22.04 -14.05
N GLN A 301 0.10 22.73 -13.52
CA GLN A 301 0.13 24.19 -13.33
C GLN A 301 1.02 24.92 -14.36
N GLY A 302 1.71 24.17 -15.24
CA GLY A 302 2.49 24.70 -16.37
C GLY A 302 1.79 24.47 -17.70
#